data_AF-A0A0R0GDP4-F1
#
_entry.id   AF-A0A0R0GDP4-F1
#
_cell.length_a   1.000
_cell.length_b   1.000
_cell.length_c   1.000
_cell.angle_alpha   90.00
_cell.angle_beta   90.00
_cell.angle_gamma   90.00
#
_symmetry.space_group_name_H-M   'P 1'
#
loop_
_entity.id
_entity.type
_entity.pdbx_description
1 polymer ?
#
loop_
_entity_poly.entity_id
_entity_poly.type
_entity_poly.pdbx_seq_one_letter_code
_entity_poly.pdbx_strand_id
1 'polypeptide(L)'
;MAADFVEEIDSGHIHLICNCTMTRRLWWEPLRWVNRVGPFSTDPKNHFLQFTQWNSKASINNRWKFLWLALSFFVWHHRNAMIFKNQPFDPEKVIDDTLFHTWSWLKCAEKDYTRDYTIHM
;
A
#
# COMPACT_ATOMS: atom_id res chain seq x y z
N MET A 1 -15.92 -7.34 -0.36
CA MET A 1 -14.49 -7.14 -0.69
C MET A 1 -13.91 -5.89 -0.05
N ALA A 2 -14.28 -4.67 -0.44
CA ALA A 2 -13.80 -3.47 0.27
C ALA A 2 -14.30 -3.41 1.73
N ALA A 3 -15.55 -3.82 1.98
CA ALA A 3 -16.08 -3.95 3.34
C ALA A 3 -15.28 -4.97 4.17
N ASP A 4 -15.07 -6.17 3.62
CA ASP A 4 -14.31 -7.24 4.29
C ASP A 4 -12.86 -6.81 4.60
N PHE A 5 -12.24 -6.04 3.71
CA PHE A 5 -10.94 -5.43 3.97
C PHE A 5 -10.98 -4.44 5.14
N VAL A 6 -11.98 -3.55 5.17
CA VAL A 6 -12.15 -2.60 6.28
C VAL A 6 -12.40 -3.34 7.60
N GLU A 7 -13.22 -4.37 7.61
CA GLU A 7 -13.44 -5.22 8.79
C GLU A 7 -12.16 -5.92 9.26
N GLU A 8 -11.29 -6.38 8.35
CA GLU A 8 -10.02 -7.00 8.72
C GLU A 8 -9.02 -5.99 9.31
N ILE A 9 -9.05 -4.74 8.84
CA ILE A 9 -8.31 -3.62 9.44
C ILE A 9 -8.84 -3.32 10.85
N ASP A 10 -10.16 -3.16 10.98
CA ASP A 10 -10.81 -2.78 12.23
C ASP A 10 -10.72 -3.87 13.30
N SER A 11 -10.66 -5.14 12.89
CA SER A 11 -10.46 -6.28 13.80
C SER A 11 -9.02 -6.43 14.33
N GLY A 12 -8.08 -5.55 13.95
CA GLY A 12 -6.70 -5.58 14.42
C GLY A 12 -5.82 -6.66 13.76
N HIS A 13 -6.34 -7.34 12.74
CA HIS A 13 -5.59 -8.34 11.97
C HIS A 13 -4.64 -7.71 10.93
N ILE A 14 -4.59 -6.39 10.85
CA ILE A 14 -3.65 -5.64 10.00
C ILE A 14 -2.17 -5.99 10.24
N HIS A 15 -1.81 -6.54 11.41
CA HIS A 15 -0.45 -7.06 11.62
C HIS A 15 -0.07 -8.16 10.60
N LEU A 16 -1.05 -8.92 10.08
CA LEU A 16 -0.86 -9.91 9.02
C LEU A 16 -0.53 -9.26 7.66
N ILE A 17 -1.01 -8.04 7.43
CA ILE A 17 -0.77 -7.24 6.23
C ILE A 17 0.58 -6.52 6.35
N CYS A 18 0.89 -5.96 7.53
CA CYS A 18 2.07 -5.11 7.74
C CYS A 18 3.35 -5.88 8.10
N ASN A 19 3.25 -7.00 8.82
CA ASN A 19 4.43 -7.61 9.46
C ASN A 19 4.61 -9.12 9.20
N CYS A 20 3.80 -9.74 8.33
CA CYS A 20 4.10 -11.09 7.87
C CYS A 20 5.41 -11.08 7.06
N THR A 21 6.24 -12.11 7.22
CA THR A 21 7.52 -12.24 6.50
C THR A 21 7.37 -12.10 4.99
N MET A 22 6.22 -12.55 4.46
CA MET A 22 5.85 -12.48 3.05
C MET A 22 5.54 -11.05 2.59
N THR A 23 4.79 -10.29 3.39
CA THR A 23 4.24 -8.98 2.98
C THR A 23 5.13 -7.82 3.37
N ARG A 24 5.96 -7.97 4.41
CA ARG A 24 6.87 -6.94 4.90
C ARG A 24 7.79 -6.39 3.81
N ARG A 25 8.25 -7.23 2.89
CA ARG A 25 9.10 -6.81 1.75
C ARG A 25 8.37 -5.85 0.80
N LEU A 26 7.07 -6.00 0.64
CA LEU A 26 6.25 -5.14 -0.22
C LEU A 26 6.15 -3.72 0.33
N TRP A 27 6.08 -3.56 1.65
CA TRP A 27 6.10 -2.24 2.29
C TRP A 27 7.43 -1.51 2.13
N TRP A 28 8.53 -2.27 2.05
CA TRP A 28 9.86 -1.69 1.83
C TRP A 28 10.08 -1.21 0.40
N GLU A 29 9.44 -1.81 -0.60
CA GLU A 29 9.64 -1.45 -2.01
C GLU A 29 9.40 0.05 -2.26
N PRO A 30 8.23 0.62 -1.92
CA PRO A 30 8.00 2.05 -2.11
C PRO A 30 9.02 2.95 -1.40
N LEU A 31 9.41 2.58 -0.17
CA LEU A 31 10.40 3.36 0.57
C LEU A 31 11.78 3.31 -0.09
N ARG A 32 12.16 2.20 -0.72
CA ARG A 32 13.43 2.08 -1.46
C ARG A 32 13.48 3.04 -2.65
N TRP A 33 12.37 3.27 -3.35
CA TRP A 33 12.31 4.22 -4.48
C TRP A 33 12.69 5.64 -4.09
N VAL A 34 12.48 6.00 -2.82
CA VAL A 34 12.79 7.33 -2.26
C VAL A 34 13.94 7.30 -1.24
N ASN A 35 14.77 6.24 -1.24
CA ASN A 35 15.91 6.07 -0.34
C ASN A 35 15.56 6.22 1.15
N ARG A 36 14.40 5.70 1.56
CA ARG A 36 13.97 5.68 2.96
C ARG A 36 14.20 4.29 3.57
N VAL A 37 14.72 4.30 4.79
CA VAL A 37 14.98 3.10 5.60
C VAL A 37 14.58 3.41 7.03
N GLY A 38 13.86 2.50 7.70
CA GLY A 38 13.47 2.67 9.10
C GLY A 38 12.40 1.68 9.55
N PRO A 39 12.38 1.29 10.83
CA PRO A 39 11.48 0.24 11.31
C PRO A 39 10.02 0.62 11.06
N PHE A 40 9.24 -0.29 10.49
CA PHE A 40 7.80 -0.09 10.35
C PHE A 40 7.09 -0.36 11.67
N SER A 41 6.18 0.55 12.06
CA SER A 41 5.27 0.27 13.16
C SER A 41 4.35 -0.90 12.81
N THR A 42 4.07 -1.75 13.80
CA THR A 42 3.04 -2.80 13.69
C THR A 42 1.64 -2.28 14.03
N ASP A 43 1.56 -1.10 14.63
CA ASP A 43 0.29 -0.40 14.83
C ASP A 43 -0.13 0.26 13.52
N PRO A 44 -1.34 -0.02 12.99
CA PRO A 44 -1.77 0.47 11.69
C PRO A 44 -1.80 2.01 11.58
N LYS A 45 -2.20 2.70 12.66
CA LYS A 45 -2.26 4.16 12.67
C LYS A 45 -0.85 4.76 12.57
N ASN A 46 0.08 4.28 13.39
CA ASN A 46 1.47 4.71 13.35
C ASN A 46 2.14 4.32 12.03
N HIS A 47 1.83 3.14 11.49
CA HIS A 47 2.31 2.69 10.19
C HIS A 47 1.86 3.63 9.07
N PHE A 48 0.57 4.00 9.05
CA PHE A 48 0.02 4.99 8.12
C PHE A 48 0.70 6.36 8.26
N LEU A 49 0.85 6.87 9.49
CA LEU A 49 1.49 8.16 9.73
C LEU A 49 2.95 8.17 9.26
N GLN A 50 3.71 7.13 9.61
CA GLN A 50 5.11 6.98 9.21
C GLN A 50 5.29 6.92 7.69
N PHE A 51 4.40 6.20 7.00
CA PHE A 51 4.48 6.02 5.55
C PHE A 51 4.06 7.27 4.77
N THR A 52 3.16 8.09 5.32
CA THR A 52 2.48 9.16 4.56
C THR A 52 2.85 10.58 4.95
N GLN A 53 3.48 10.80 6.11
CA GLN A 53 3.70 12.15 6.66
C GLN A 53 5.18 12.51 6.84
N TRP A 54 5.94 12.50 5.75
CA TRP A 54 7.38 12.80 5.80
C TRP A 54 7.84 13.86 4.81
N ASN A 55 6.97 14.29 3.88
CA ASN A 55 7.28 15.36 2.95
C ASN A 55 6.75 16.71 3.46
N SER A 56 7.44 17.79 3.15
CA SER A 56 6.95 19.15 3.44
C SER A 56 5.78 19.55 2.54
N LYS A 57 5.65 18.94 1.36
CA LYS A 57 4.57 19.21 0.41
C LYS A 57 3.36 18.32 0.71
N ALA A 58 2.23 18.95 1.03
CA ALA A 58 0.97 18.27 1.30
C ALA A 58 0.47 17.40 0.14
N SER A 59 0.68 17.83 -1.11
CA SER A 59 0.31 17.06 -2.30
C SER A 59 1.07 15.73 -2.39
N ILE A 60 2.37 15.73 -2.07
CA ILE A 60 3.18 14.50 -2.05
C ILE A 60 2.65 13.58 -0.94
N ASN A 61 2.48 14.09 0.28
CA ASN A 61 1.93 13.29 1.38
C ASN A 61 0.57 12.68 1.02
N ASN A 62 -0.29 13.41 0.29
CA ASN A 62 -1.58 12.91 -0.17
C ASN A 62 -1.43 11.71 -1.13
N ARG A 63 -0.49 11.77 -2.07
CA ARG A 63 -0.20 10.64 -2.98
C ARG A 63 0.28 9.40 -2.23
N TRP A 64 1.12 9.58 -1.22
CA TRP A 64 1.55 8.50 -0.34
C TRP A 64 0.40 7.86 0.45
N LYS A 65 -0.67 8.62 0.78
CA LYS A 65 -1.88 8.05 1.38
C LYS A 65 -2.62 7.13 0.41
N PHE A 66 -2.78 7.54 -0.85
CA PHE A 66 -3.37 6.67 -1.87
C PHE A 66 -2.55 5.41 -2.07
N LEU A 67 -1.22 5.53 -2.13
CA LEU A 67 -0.33 4.37 -2.21
C LEU A 67 -0.50 3.43 -1.02
N TRP A 68 -0.55 3.97 0.19
CA TRP A 68 -0.72 3.16 1.39
C TRP A 68 -2.05 2.40 1.38
N LEU A 69 -3.13 3.05 0.96
CA LEU A 69 -4.44 2.44 0.83
C LEU A 69 -4.44 1.32 -0.22
N ALA A 70 -3.88 1.59 -1.40
CA ALA A 70 -3.77 0.61 -2.48
C ALA A 70 -2.92 -0.59 -2.05
N LEU A 71 -1.75 -0.35 -1.48
CA LEU A 71 -0.83 -1.41 -1.05
C LEU A 71 -1.44 -2.26 0.06
N SER A 72 -2.09 -1.65 1.04
CA SER A 72 -2.82 -2.39 2.09
C SER A 72 -3.88 -3.30 1.48
N PHE A 73 -4.67 -2.78 0.55
CA PHE A 73 -5.75 -3.52 -0.09
C PHE A 73 -5.22 -4.68 -0.94
N PHE A 74 -4.20 -4.47 -1.77
CA PHE A 74 -3.68 -5.53 -2.64
C PHE A 74 -2.88 -6.57 -1.87
N VAL A 75 -2.14 -6.19 -0.82
CA VAL A 75 -1.53 -7.16 0.09
C VAL A 75 -2.61 -8.07 0.69
N TRP A 76 -3.70 -7.48 1.21
CA TRP A 76 -4.83 -8.22 1.75
C TRP A 76 -5.48 -9.12 0.69
N HIS A 77 -5.79 -8.58 -0.48
CA HIS A 77 -6.48 -9.27 -1.56
C HIS A 77 -5.70 -10.49 -2.05
N HIS A 78 -4.42 -10.32 -2.36
CA HIS A 78 -3.56 -11.40 -2.86
C HIS A 78 -3.26 -12.43 -1.77
N ARG A 79 -3.06 -12.00 -0.51
CA ARG A 79 -2.90 -12.92 0.62
C ARG A 79 -4.15 -13.78 0.81
N ASN A 80 -5.33 -13.19 0.77
CA ASN A 80 -6.58 -13.92 0.96
C ASN A 80 -6.90 -14.81 -0.24
N ALA A 81 -6.55 -14.41 -1.46
CA ALA A 81 -6.63 -15.29 -2.63
C ALA A 81 -5.71 -16.52 -2.48
N MET A 82 -4.50 -16.34 -1.95
CA MET A 82 -3.60 -17.46 -1.66
C MET A 82 -4.19 -18.41 -0.61
N ILE A 83 -4.67 -17.89 0.52
CA ILE A 83 -5.17 -18.70 1.63
C ILE A 83 -6.48 -19.42 1.27
N PHE A 84 -7.44 -18.69 0.69
CA PHE A 84 -8.81 -19.19 0.52
C PHE A 84 -9.11 -19.74 -0.88
N LYS A 85 -8.27 -19.44 -1.88
CA LYS A 85 -8.46 -19.90 -3.26
C LYS A 85 -7.26 -20.69 -3.80
N ASN A 86 -6.26 -20.97 -2.96
CA ASN A 86 -5.04 -21.68 -3.33
C ASN A 86 -4.33 -21.09 -4.56
N GLN A 87 -4.40 -19.76 -4.72
CA GLN A 87 -3.70 -19.04 -5.78
C GLN A 87 -2.24 -18.76 -5.36
N PRO A 88 -1.27 -18.74 -6.29
CA PRO A 88 0.08 -18.34 -5.94
C PRO A 88 0.11 -16.88 -5.47
N PHE A 89 0.91 -16.60 -4.45
CA PHE A 89 1.19 -15.22 -4.04
C PHE A 89 2.37 -14.69 -4.85
N ASP A 90 2.10 -13.71 -5.71
CA ASP A 90 3.08 -13.07 -6.58
C ASP A 90 3.35 -11.62 -6.12
N PRO A 91 4.49 -11.35 -5.45
CA PRO A 91 4.84 -10.02 -4.97
C PRO A 91 4.91 -8.96 -6.06
N GLU A 92 5.38 -9.31 -7.27
CA GLU A 92 5.51 -8.37 -8.38
C GLU A 92 4.13 -7.93 -8.85
N LYS A 93 3.19 -8.87 -8.94
CA LYS A 93 1.80 -8.57 -9.26
C LYS A 93 1.13 -7.69 -8.19
N VAL A 94 1.43 -7.90 -6.91
CA VAL A 94 0.92 -7.02 -5.84
C VAL A 94 1.39 -5.57 -6.05
N ILE A 95 2.66 -5.36 -6.39
CA ILE A 95 3.20 -4.02 -6.65
C ILE A 95 2.58 -3.41 -7.90
N ASP A 96 2.45 -4.16 -8.99
CA ASP A 96 1.85 -3.67 -10.24
C ASP A 96 0.39 -3.25 -10.05
N ASP A 97 -0.43 -4.11 -9.44
CA ASP A 97 -1.83 -3.80 -9.13
C ASP A 97 -1.92 -2.57 -8.21
N THR A 98 -1.01 -2.45 -7.23
CA THR A 98 -0.91 -1.30 -6.32
C THR A 98 -0.61 -0.01 -7.07
N LEU A 99 0.39 -0.01 -7.96
CA LEU A 99 0.81 1.17 -8.72
C LEU A 99 -0.30 1.63 -9.68
N PHE A 100 -0.89 0.70 -10.42
CA PHE A 100 -1.98 0.98 -11.35
C PHE A 100 -3.18 1.64 -10.63
N HIS A 101 -3.61 1.09 -9.49
CA HIS A 101 -4.75 1.66 -8.76
C HIS A 101 -4.41 2.98 -8.08
N THR A 102 -3.20 3.13 -7.54
CA THR A 102 -2.74 4.42 -7.00
C THR A 102 -2.80 5.49 -8.08
N TRP A 103 -2.27 5.22 -9.27
CA TRP A 103 -2.32 6.13 -10.40
C TRP A 103 -3.76 6.44 -10.82
N SER A 104 -4.61 5.42 -10.96
CA SER A 104 -6.01 5.60 -11.35
C SER A 104 -6.76 6.50 -10.37
N TRP A 105 -6.57 6.28 -9.06
CA TRP A 105 -7.19 7.11 -8.02
C TRP A 105 -6.65 8.54 -8.03
N LEU A 106 -5.35 8.73 -8.25
CA LEU A 106 -4.75 10.05 -8.38
C LEU A 106 -5.26 10.80 -9.61
N LYS A 107 -5.41 10.13 -10.76
CA LYS A 107 -6.02 10.73 -11.97
C LYS A 107 -7.45 11.21 -11.72
N CYS A 108 -8.21 10.52 -10.89
CA CYS A 108 -9.57 10.94 -10.52
C CYS A 108 -9.57 12.07 -9.49
N ALA A 109 -8.65 12.06 -8.53
CA ALA A 109 -8.63 13.02 -7.41
C ALA A 109 -7.91 14.34 -7.72
N GLU A 110 -6.87 14.31 -8.55
CA GLU A 110 -6.01 15.45 -8.87
C GLU A 110 -6.20 15.84 -10.35
N LYS A 111 -6.87 16.98 -10.61
CA LYS A 111 -7.21 17.44 -11.98
C LYS A 111 -5.99 17.55 -12.91
N ASP A 112 -4.84 17.93 -12.37
CA ASP A 112 -3.61 18.18 -13.14
C ASP A 112 -2.58 17.04 -12.99
N TYR A 113 -2.99 15.85 -12.53
CA TYR A 113 -2.08 14.72 -12.44
C TYR A 113 -1.80 14.13 -13.83
N THR A 114 -0.55 14.26 -14.28
CA THR A 114 -0.10 13.87 -15.63
C THR A 114 0.94 12.76 -15.65
N ARG A 115 1.43 12.31 -14.48
CA ARG A 115 2.43 11.24 -14.41
C ARG A 115 1.82 9.89 -14.83
N ASP A 116 2.65 9.07 -15.48
CA ASP A 116 2.34 7.68 -15.79
C ASP A 116 2.52 6.78 -14.55
N TYR A 117 1.82 5.66 -14.50
CA TYR A 117 1.85 4.75 -13.35
C TYR A 117 3.20 4.05 -13.16
N THR A 118 4.03 3.97 -14.20
CA THR A 118 5.39 3.43 -14.12
C THR A 118 6.38 4.37 -13.42
N ILE A 119 6.03 5.66 -13.28
CA ILE A 119 6.87 6.64 -12.61
C ILE A 119 6.54 6.65 -11.12
N HIS A 120 7.50 6.20 -10.30
CA HIS A 120 7.39 6.18 -8.85
C HIS A 120 7.19 7.60 -8.27
N MET A 121 5.92 7.94 -8.02
CA MET A 121 5.31 9.07 -7.29
C MET A 121 5.89 10.47 -7.36
#